data_AF-A0A936LEN6-F1
#
_entry.id   AF-A0A936LEN6-F1
#
_cell.length_a   1.000
_cell.length_b   1.000
_cell.length_c   1.000
_cell.angle_alpha   90.00
_cell.angle_beta   90.00
_cell.angle_gamma   90.00
#
_symmetry.space_group_name_H-M   'P 1'
#
loop_
_entity.id
_entity.type
_entity.pdbx_description
1 polymer ?
#
loop_
_entity_poly.entity_id
_entity_poly.type
_entity_poly.pdbx_seq_one_letter_code
_entity_poly.pdbx_strand_id
1 'polypeptide(L)' 'MSGSVVIKRAVGYAVRYELADVREIAAQTRHMPDEFINAEGNHVTDAFRAYLRPLLGDGMPYLERLWAPGVKLSDD' A
#
# COMPACT_ATOMS: atom_id res chain seq x y z
N MET A 1 -5.67 -19.60 -12.88
CA MET A 1 -6.22 -18.22 -12.81
C MET A 1 -5.07 -17.29 -12.50
N SER A 2 -4.84 -16.27 -13.33
CA SER A 2 -3.85 -15.21 -13.12
C SER A 2 -4.57 -13.93 -12.71
N GLY A 3 -3.95 -13.12 -11.85
CA GLY A 3 -4.53 -11.90 -11.31
C GLY A 3 -3.55 -11.21 -10.37
N SER A 4 -3.93 -10.05 -9.85
CA SER A 4 -3.18 -9.35 -8.82
C SER A 4 -3.85 -9.50 -7.46
N VAL A 5 -3.07 -9.68 -6.40
CA VAL A 5 -3.60 -9.70 -5.04
C VAL A 5 -3.87 -8.26 -4.59
N VAL A 6 -5.11 -7.97 -4.20
CA VAL A 6 -5.51 -6.66 -3.67
C VAL A 6 -5.83 -6.76 -2.18
N ILE A 7 -5.58 -5.67 -1.47
CA ILE A 7 -5.90 -5.52 -0.04
C ILE A 7 -7.16 -4.65 0.07
N LYS A 8 -8.28 -5.25 0.49
CA LYS A 8 -9.53 -4.52 0.72
C LYS A 8 -9.76 -4.33 2.22
N ARG A 9 -9.99 -3.08 2.61
CA ARG A 9 -10.32 -2.73 4.00
C ARG A 9 -11.74 -3.21 4.33
N ALA A 10 -11.90 -3.88 5.47
CA ALA A 10 -13.17 -4.34 6.02
C ALA A 10 -13.62 -3.42 7.17
N VAL A 11 -14.34 -3.96 8.16
CA VAL A 11 -14.74 -3.22 9.37
C VAL A 11 -13.51 -2.97 10.25
N GLY A 12 -13.28 -1.72 10.65
CA GLY A 12 -12.03 -1.31 11.29
C GLY A 12 -10.85 -1.32 10.30
N TYR A 13 -9.63 -1.45 10.81
CA TYR A 13 -8.42 -1.62 9.98
C TYR A 13 -8.14 -3.08 9.61
N ALA A 14 -9.13 -3.96 9.80
CA ALA A 14 -9.06 -5.33 9.30
C ALA A 14 -9.05 -5.34 7.76
N VAL A 15 -8.37 -6.33 7.18
CA VAL A 15 -8.23 -6.46 5.72
C VAL A 15 -8.70 -7.83 5.24
N ARG A 16 -9.15 -7.87 3.99
CA ARG A 16 -9.41 -9.08 3.22
C ARG A 16 -8.55 -9.05 1.96
N TYR A 17 -8.02 -10.21 1.58
CA TYR A 17 -7.23 -10.37 0.37
C TYR A 17 -8.09 -11.01 -0.71
N GLU A 18 -8.03 -10.44 -1.91
CA GLU A 18 -8.80 -10.93 -3.05
C GLU A 18 -7.91 -10.93 -4.29
N LEU A 19 -8.23 -11.82 -5.24
CA LEU A 19 -7.58 -11.84 -6.55
C LEU A 19 -8.40 -10.96 -7.51
N ALA A 20 -7.86 -9.80 -7.88
CA ALA A 20 -8.46 -8.90 -8.85
C ALA A 20 -7.92 -9.13 -10.26
N ASP A 21 -8.74 -8.83 -11.27
CA ASP A 21 -8.28 -8.81 -12.66
C ASP A 21 -7.28 -7.67 -12.85
N VAL A 22 -6.10 -7.99 -13.38
CA VAL A 22 -5.04 -7.02 -13.63
C VAL A 22 -5.51 -5.89 -14.56
N ARG A 23 -6.41 -6.19 -15.51
CA ARG A 23 -6.92 -5.21 -16.48
C ARG A 23 -7.74 -4.10 -15.82
N GLU A 24 -8.35 -4.37 -14.67
CA GLU A 24 -9.17 -3.40 -13.93
C GLU A 24 -8.33 -2.43 -13.10
N ILE A 25 -7.12 -2.86 -12.70
CA ILE A 25 -6.27 -2.09 -11.76
C ILE A 25 -5.00 -1.55 -12.42
N ALA A 26 -4.57 -2.12 -13.55
CA ALA A 26 -3.37 -1.69 -14.24
C ALA A 26 -3.52 -0.22 -14.67
N ALA A 27 -2.45 0.56 -14.52
CA ALA A 27 -2.40 1.99 -14.81
C ALA A 27 -3.42 2.87 -14.05
N GLN A 28 -4.04 2.36 -12.98
CA GLN A 28 -4.87 3.16 -12.09
C GLN A 28 -4.04 3.74 -10.94
N THR A 29 -4.20 5.04 -10.68
CA THR A 29 -3.54 5.73 -9.58
C THR A 29 -4.57 6.17 -8.55
N ARG A 30 -4.40 5.74 -7.31
CA ARG A 30 -5.18 6.29 -6.19
C ARG A 30 -4.59 7.65 -5.80
N HIS A 31 -5.28 8.71 -6.18
CA HIS A 31 -4.93 10.06 -5.76
C HIS A 31 -5.23 10.29 -4.28
N MET A 32 -4.48 11.20 -3.67
CA MET A 32 -4.74 11.65 -2.32
C MET A 32 -6.06 12.44 -2.30
N PRO A 33 -7.04 12.06 -1.46
CA PRO A 33 -8.28 12.82 -1.32
C PRO A 33 -8.03 14.25 -0.86
N ASP A 34 -8.80 15.21 -1.39
CA ASP A 34 -8.66 16.63 -1.03
C ASP A 34 -8.92 16.88 0.47
N GLU A 35 -9.82 16.10 1.08
CA GLU A 35 -10.11 16.14 2.53
C GLU A 35 -8.90 15.82 3.41
N PHE A 36 -7.83 15.25 2.85
CA PHE A 36 -6.59 14.97 3.57
C PHE A 36 -5.65 16.17 3.63
N ILE A 37 -5.92 17.25 2.87
CA ILE A 37 -5.11 18.47 2.80
C ILE A 37 -5.88 19.62 3.45
N ASN A 38 -5.21 20.43 4.27
CA ASN A 38 -5.84 21.61 4.85
C ASN A 38 -6.10 22.70 3.78
N ALA A 39 -6.96 23.66 4.08
CA ALA A 39 -7.32 24.72 3.14
C ALA A 39 -6.11 25.55 2.63
N GLU A 40 -5.06 25.68 3.44
CA GLU A 40 -3.82 26.38 3.08
C GLU A 40 -2.86 25.56 2.21
N GLY A 41 -3.12 24.26 2.00
CA GLY A 41 -2.32 23.40 1.14
C GLY A 41 -0.94 23.01 1.69
N ASN A 42 -0.66 23.27 2.97
CA ASN A 42 0.66 23.12 3.57
C ASN A 42 0.71 22.04 4.68
N HIS A 43 -0.43 21.49 5.09
CA HIS A 43 -0.52 20.46 6.14
C HIS A 43 -1.56 19.41 5.82
N VAL A 44 -1.43 18.26 6.49
CA VAL A 44 -2.43 17.19 6.47
C VAL A 44 -3.50 17.40 7.53
N THR A 45 -4.73 17.00 7.23
CA THR A 45 -5.87 17.10 8.15
C THR A 45 -5.90 15.96 9.17
N ASP A 46 -6.80 16.05 10.15
CA ASP A 46 -7.04 14.96 11.09
C ASP A 46 -7.67 13.72 10.41
N ALA A 47 -8.39 13.90 9.29
CA ALA A 47 -8.89 12.79 8.48
C ALA A 47 -7.73 11.94 7.94
N PHE A 48 -6.66 12.58 7.46
CA PHE A 48 -5.45 11.88 7.04
C PHE A 48 -4.76 11.17 8.23
N ARG A 49 -4.66 11.82 9.39
CA ARG A 49 -4.04 11.21 10.58
C ARG A 49 -4.82 9.99 11.06
N ALA A 50 -6.15 10.07 11.06
CA ALA A 50 -7.02 8.94 11.37
C ALA A 50 -6.89 7.81 10.34
N TYR A 51 -6.67 8.15 9.06
CA TYR A 51 -6.38 7.21 7.98
C TYR A 51 -5.01 6.50 8.16
N LEU A 52 -3.98 7.25 8.55
CA LEU A 52 -2.58 6.79 8.52
C LEU A 52 -2.15 6.03 9.78
N ARG A 53 -2.52 6.49 10.99
CA ARG A 53 -2.00 5.98 12.26
C ARG A 53 -2.01 4.43 12.38
N PRO A 54 -3.15 3.76 12.21
CA PRO A 54 -3.22 2.30 12.28
C PRO A 54 -2.56 1.56 11.10
N LEU A 55 -2.19 2.25 10.01
CA LEU A 55 -1.37 1.66 8.94
C LEU A 55 0.12 1.66 9.30
N LEU A 56 0.58 2.65 10.06
CA LEU A 56 1.95 2.73 10.55
C LEU A 56 2.22 1.71 11.66
N GLY A 57 1.23 1.50 12.55
CA GLY A 57 1.39 0.66 13.72
C GLY A 57 2.43 1.21 14.71
N ASP A 58 2.76 0.42 15.74
CA ASP A 58 3.61 0.85 16.86
C ASP A 58 5.08 0.42 16.74
N GLY A 59 5.46 -0.23 15.65
CA GLY A 59 6.77 -0.88 15.50
C GLY A 59 7.42 -0.62 14.15
N MET A 60 7.84 0.62 13.92
CA MET A 60 8.58 0.97 12.70
C MET A 60 9.86 0.10 12.63
N PRO A 61 10.02 -0.74 11.58
CA PRO A 61 11.15 -1.64 11.49
C PRO A 61 12.44 -0.86 11.23
N TYR A 62 13.56 -1.40 11.71
CA TYR A 62 14.88 -0.90 11.35
C TYR A 62 15.20 -1.25 9.88
N LEU A 63 16.05 -0.43 9.27
CA LEU A 63 16.56 -0.69 7.93
C LEU A 63 17.41 -1.96 7.96
N GLU A 64 16.98 -2.98 7.23
CA GLU A 64 17.72 -4.22 7.04
C GLU A 64 18.20 -4.34 5.60
N ARG A 65 19.37 -4.98 5.40
CA ARG A 65 19.93 -5.22 4.07
C ARG A 65 19.89 -6.71 3.74
N LEU A 66 19.07 -7.06 2.76
CA LEU A 66 19.12 -8.40 2.18
C LEU A 66 20.41 -8.55 1.34
N TRP A 67 21.15 -9.63 1.59
CA TRP A 67 22.26 -10.05 0.75
C TRP A 67 21.92 -11.42 0.17
N ALA A 68 22.01 -11.53 -1.16
CA ALA A 68 21.81 -12.78 -1.87
C ALA A 68 23.01 -13.00 -2.82
N PRO A 69 23.55 -14.23 -2.89
CA PRO A 69 24.58 -14.54 -3.89
C PRO A 69 24.00 -14.47 -5.30
N GLY A 70 24.82 -14.07 -6.27
CA GLY A 70 24.43 -14.06 -7.68
C GLY A 70 24.15 -15.49 -8.18
N VAL A 71 22.99 -15.68 -8.81
CA VAL A 71 22.60 -16.96 -9.44
C VAL A 71 22.87 -16.87 -10.94
N LYS A 72 23.49 -17.91 -11.50
CA LYS A 72 23.58 -18.08 -12.96
C LYS A 72 22.25 -18.65 -13.46
N LEU A 73 21.57 -17.95 -14.37
CA LEU A 73 20.47 -18.54 -15.13
C LEU A 73 21.05 -19.63 -16.04
N SER A 74 20.52 -20.85 -15.94
CA SER A 74 20.76 -21.92 -16.92
C SER A 74 19.79 -21.75 -18.09
N ASP A 75 20.31 -21.76 -19.31
CA ASP A 75 19.52 -21.79 -20.54
C ASP A 75 18.99 -23.21 -20.78
N ASP A 76 17.82 -23.54 -20.22
CA ASP A 76 16.99 -24.70 -20.62
C ASP A 76 15.72 -24.17 -21.31
#